data_AF-A0A972XFC7-F1
#
_entry.id   AF-A0A972XFC7-F1
#
_cell.length_a   1.000
_cell.length_b   1.000
_cell.length_c   1.000
_cell.angle_alpha   90.00
_cell.angle_beta   90.00
_cell.angle_gamma   90.00
#
_symmetry.space_group_name_H-M   'P 1'
#
loop_
_entity.id
_entity.type
_entity.pdbx_description
1 polymer ?
#
loop_
_entity_poly.entity_id
_entity_poly.type
_entity_poly.pdbx_seq_one_letter_code
_entity_poly.pdbx_strand_id
1 'polypeptide(L)'
;LRYSLMIEHVRPGIRLFVAMFDGTARAQLERTVPNCIVLSPAAISVPSMVAAAIAPDNLAVRRSGSTADRSWVTISKAADAPRASIHPYSVPVRLRVRGLIGRLRGQLHPYDSGSSVLLGGAFGLLVIICLDTLVGLRHESLMRALYDATRTTATISSPDLADETWVLAWAALAAILVMGFTAAFAAGIVHHLLSGRHVSLVGRRVMPRSGHVVIVGMGQVGLRLAQELRAIGVAVVGIERHADAAGLPLARDLAIPVVIGDASSRRVLRRTGLAGAIALVAAGSDERDNIAVAISARAVADELLVVIRAGADDAIDETTSLFHIGSVVDVNGLTAAFVVESMMRAAPYAVVGTHDRIFTIDSAGSVIALLPESSARCACD
;
A
#
# COMPACT_ATOMS: atom_id res chain seq x y z
N LEU A 1 -20.95 2.61 -22.30
CA LEU A 1 -21.90 3.73 -22.54
C LEU A 1 -22.54 3.66 -23.93
N ARG A 2 -21.81 3.88 -25.03
CA ARG A 2 -22.37 3.91 -26.41
C ARG A 2 -23.17 2.65 -26.75
N TYR A 3 -22.62 1.47 -26.50
CA TYR A 3 -23.33 0.20 -26.73
C TYR A 3 -24.58 0.05 -25.86
N SER A 4 -24.50 0.42 -24.58
CA SER A 4 -25.63 0.37 -23.65
C SER A 4 -26.80 1.25 -24.12
N LEU A 5 -26.50 2.47 -24.58
CA LEU A 5 -27.51 3.38 -25.13
C LEU A 5 -28.11 2.87 -26.45
N MET A 6 -27.28 2.29 -27.32
CA MET A 6 -27.75 1.70 -28.57
C MET A 6 -28.68 0.52 -28.33
N ILE A 7 -28.34 -0.35 -27.37
CA ILE A 7 -29.18 -1.50 -27.01
C ILE A 7 -30.50 -1.04 -26.39
N GLU A 8 -30.50 -0.06 -25.50
CA GLU A 8 -31.73 0.52 -24.94
C GLU A 8 -32.61 1.15 -26.04
N HIS A 9 -32.00 1.79 -27.05
CA HIS A 9 -32.74 2.35 -28.18
C HIS A 9 -33.36 1.26 -29.08
N VAL A 10 -32.62 0.19 -29.36
CA VAL A 10 -33.08 -0.93 -30.22
C VAL A 10 -34.13 -1.77 -29.51
N ARG A 11 -33.96 -2.03 -28.21
CA ARG A 11 -34.89 -2.82 -27.40
C ARG A 11 -35.04 -2.21 -26.01
N PRO A 12 -35.95 -1.24 -25.84
CA PRO A 12 -36.22 -0.62 -24.54
C PRO A 12 -36.63 -1.67 -23.51
N GLY A 13 -36.17 -1.53 -22.27
CA GLY A 13 -36.57 -2.44 -21.19
C GLY A 13 -35.72 -3.72 -21.05
N ILE A 14 -34.71 -3.94 -21.91
CA ILE A 14 -33.82 -5.10 -21.76
C ILE A 14 -32.90 -4.90 -20.54
N ARG A 15 -32.81 -5.92 -19.68
CA ARG A 15 -31.89 -5.90 -18.53
C ARG A 15 -30.45 -5.97 -19.04
N LEU A 16 -29.70 -4.89 -18.84
CA LEU A 16 -28.31 -4.76 -19.28
C LEU A 16 -27.37 -4.97 -18.11
N PHE A 17 -26.33 -5.77 -18.28
CA PHE A 17 -25.25 -5.94 -17.31
C PHE A 17 -23.98 -5.34 -17.89
N VAL A 18 -23.45 -4.29 -17.27
CA VAL A 18 -22.29 -3.55 -17.80
C VAL A 18 -21.18 -3.53 -16.76
N ALA A 19 -20.06 -4.17 -17.05
CA ALA A 19 -18.87 -4.06 -16.23
C ALA A 19 -18.20 -2.69 -16.44
N MET A 20 -18.12 -1.88 -15.38
CA MET A 20 -17.49 -0.56 -15.40
C MET A 20 -16.86 -0.24 -14.05
N PHE A 21 -15.64 0.26 -14.08
CA PHE A 21 -14.92 0.66 -12.88
C PHE A 21 -15.22 2.10 -12.44
N ASP A 22 -15.32 3.02 -13.40
CA ASP A 22 -15.48 4.45 -13.12
C ASP A 22 -16.84 4.72 -12.45
N GLY A 23 -16.79 5.19 -11.20
CA GLY A 23 -17.96 5.50 -10.40
C GLY A 23 -18.81 6.65 -10.95
N THR A 24 -18.19 7.64 -11.60
CA THR A 24 -18.88 8.77 -12.21
C THR A 24 -19.63 8.30 -13.46
N ALA A 25 -18.93 7.56 -14.32
CA ALA A 25 -19.53 7.00 -15.52
C ALA A 25 -20.64 6.00 -15.16
N ARG A 26 -20.47 5.22 -14.08
CA ARG A 26 -21.51 4.36 -13.52
C ARG A 26 -22.76 5.17 -13.17
N ALA A 27 -22.62 6.20 -12.34
CA ALA A 27 -23.75 7.01 -11.88
C ALA A 27 -24.46 7.73 -13.03
N GLN A 28 -23.75 8.05 -14.10
CA GLN A 28 -24.33 8.61 -15.32
C GLN A 28 -25.07 7.54 -16.14
N LEU A 29 -24.50 6.34 -16.29
CA LEU A 29 -25.13 5.24 -17.01
C LEU A 29 -26.41 4.75 -16.32
N GLU A 30 -26.39 4.60 -14.99
CA GLU A 30 -27.57 4.23 -14.19
C GLU A 30 -28.68 5.29 -14.26
N ARG A 31 -28.31 6.57 -14.33
CA ARG A 31 -29.27 7.67 -14.54
C ARG A 31 -29.88 7.70 -15.94
N THR A 32 -29.13 7.27 -16.95
CA THR A 32 -29.55 7.36 -18.36
C THR A 32 -30.27 6.10 -18.83
N VAL A 33 -29.87 4.93 -18.31
CA VAL A 33 -30.42 3.62 -18.67
C VAL A 33 -30.88 2.92 -17.37
N PRO A 34 -32.14 3.10 -16.95
CA PRO A 34 -32.62 2.60 -15.65
C PRO A 34 -32.62 1.07 -15.55
N ASN A 35 -32.63 0.35 -16.68
CA ASN A 35 -32.58 -1.11 -16.75
C ASN A 35 -31.13 -1.66 -16.79
N CYS A 36 -30.13 -0.80 -16.62
CA CYS A 36 -28.72 -1.17 -16.63
C CYS A 36 -28.18 -1.40 -15.21
N ILE A 37 -27.79 -2.64 -14.93
CA ILE A 37 -27.04 -3.03 -13.75
C ILE A 37 -25.56 -2.86 -14.05
N VAL A 38 -24.95 -1.83 -13.46
CA VAL A 38 -23.51 -1.63 -13.57
C VAL A 38 -22.81 -2.50 -12.53
N LEU A 39 -21.81 -3.24 -12.97
CA LEU A 39 -21.02 -4.17 -12.16
C LEU A 39 -19.59 -3.66 -12.08
N SER A 40 -18.95 -3.80 -10.91
CA SER A 40 -17.53 -3.51 -10.76
C SER A 40 -16.92 -4.66 -9.97
N PRO A 41 -16.07 -5.49 -10.59
CA PRO A 41 -15.38 -6.57 -9.87
C PRO A 41 -14.64 -6.07 -8.64
N ALA A 42 -14.04 -4.88 -8.73
CA ALA A 42 -13.41 -4.20 -7.60
C ALA A 42 -14.43 -3.80 -6.52
N ALA A 43 -15.59 -3.23 -6.87
CA ALA A 43 -16.58 -2.85 -5.86
C ALA A 43 -17.21 -4.06 -5.13
N ILE A 44 -17.28 -5.22 -5.81
CA ILE A 44 -17.83 -6.46 -5.26
C ILE A 44 -16.82 -7.13 -4.31
N SER A 45 -15.55 -7.22 -4.71
CA SER A 45 -14.52 -7.98 -3.98
C SER A 45 -13.75 -7.18 -2.92
N VAL A 46 -13.55 -5.87 -3.12
CA VAL A 46 -12.78 -5.03 -2.19
C VAL A 46 -13.30 -5.07 -0.75
N PRO A 47 -14.62 -5.10 -0.47
CA PRO A 47 -15.11 -5.26 0.90
C PRO A 47 -14.52 -6.47 1.64
N SER A 48 -14.40 -7.61 0.96
CA SER A 48 -13.80 -8.83 1.51
C SER A 48 -12.29 -8.66 1.70
N MET A 49 -11.60 -8.01 0.75
CA MET A 49 -10.16 -7.72 0.86
C MET A 49 -9.86 -6.73 2.00
N VAL A 50 -10.73 -5.74 2.24
CA VAL A 50 -10.62 -4.82 3.38
C VAL A 50 -10.77 -5.59 4.68
N ALA A 51 -11.80 -6.43 4.82
CA ALA A 51 -12.00 -7.23 6.02
C ALA A 51 -10.80 -8.13 6.28
N ALA A 52 -10.36 -8.91 5.28
CA ALA A 52 -9.17 -9.74 5.39
C ALA A 52 -7.94 -8.93 5.86
N ALA A 53 -7.74 -7.71 5.34
CA ALA A 53 -6.57 -6.89 5.65
C ALA A 53 -6.57 -6.24 7.05
N ILE A 54 -7.73 -5.82 7.58
CA ILE A 54 -7.80 -5.01 8.82
C ILE A 54 -8.70 -5.55 9.92
N ALA A 55 -9.54 -6.54 9.61
CA ALA A 55 -10.50 -7.15 10.52
C ALA A 55 -10.78 -8.62 10.12
N PRO A 56 -9.78 -9.51 10.20
CA PRO A 56 -9.81 -10.86 9.60
C PRO A 56 -10.90 -11.78 10.15
N ASP A 57 -11.47 -11.47 11.32
CA ASP A 57 -12.61 -12.20 11.90
C ASP A 57 -13.94 -11.93 11.15
N ASN A 58 -13.95 -10.96 10.24
CA ASN A 58 -15.13 -10.58 9.47
C ASN A 58 -15.00 -10.99 8.00
N LEU A 59 -16.15 -11.24 7.35
CA LEU A 59 -16.22 -11.63 5.95
C LEU A 59 -16.11 -10.44 5.00
N ALA A 60 -16.65 -9.28 5.40
CA ALA A 60 -16.56 -8.06 4.61
C ALA A 60 -16.66 -6.80 5.50
N VAL A 61 -16.02 -5.72 5.05
CA VAL A 61 -16.14 -4.38 5.62
C VAL A 61 -16.46 -3.41 4.48
N ARG A 62 -17.60 -2.73 4.56
CA ARG A 62 -18.09 -1.84 3.51
C ARG A 62 -18.82 -0.64 4.09
N ARG A 63 -19.22 0.29 3.23
CA ARG A 63 -20.12 1.38 3.62
C ARG A 63 -21.56 0.87 3.73
N SER A 64 -22.28 1.39 4.73
CA SER A 64 -23.66 1.00 5.08
C SER A 64 -24.66 1.23 3.94
N GLY A 65 -24.51 2.32 3.18
CA GLY A 65 -25.46 2.71 2.13
C GLY A 65 -24.85 3.55 1.01
N SER A 66 -25.66 4.49 0.51
CA SER A 66 -25.33 5.45 -0.57
C SER A 66 -24.06 6.25 -0.27
N THR A 67 -23.42 6.78 -1.31
CA THR A 67 -22.14 7.52 -1.32
C THR A 67 -22.05 8.67 -0.29
N ALA A 68 -23.18 9.17 0.22
CA ALA A 68 -23.26 10.22 1.24
C ALA A 68 -23.10 9.69 2.68
N ASP A 69 -23.44 8.42 2.94
CA ASP A 69 -23.31 7.82 4.26
C ASP A 69 -21.85 7.41 4.52
N ARG A 70 -21.26 7.98 5.56
CA ARG A 70 -19.89 7.70 6.01
C ARG A 70 -19.84 6.57 7.03
N SER A 71 -20.98 5.98 7.39
CA SER A 71 -21.03 4.84 8.29
C SER A 71 -20.52 3.57 7.60
N TRP A 72 -19.74 2.81 8.35
CA TRP A 72 -19.20 1.53 7.92
C TRP A 72 -19.98 0.42 8.57
N VAL A 73 -20.14 -0.68 7.86
CA VAL A 73 -20.73 -1.91 8.37
C VAL A 73 -19.76 -3.06 8.11
N THR A 74 -19.80 -4.02 9.00
CA THR A 74 -19.13 -5.30 8.82
C THR A 74 -20.14 -6.41 8.70
N ILE A 75 -19.77 -7.44 7.95
CA ILE A 75 -20.53 -8.66 7.75
C ILE A 75 -19.73 -9.77 8.40
N SER A 76 -20.31 -10.38 9.44
CA SER A 76 -19.73 -11.52 10.16
C SER A 76 -20.60 -12.76 9.99
N LYS A 77 -19.97 -13.94 10.00
CA LYS A 77 -20.68 -15.22 10.03
C LYS A 77 -21.25 -15.41 11.44
N ALA A 78 -22.56 -15.63 11.56
CA ALA A 78 -23.12 -16.08 12.84
C ALA A 78 -22.63 -17.51 13.14
N ALA A 79 -22.20 -17.78 14.37
CA ALA A 79 -21.57 -19.04 14.75
C ALA A 79 -22.44 -20.28 14.46
N ASP A 80 -23.78 -20.15 14.51
CA ASP A 80 -24.72 -21.29 14.44
C ASP A 80 -25.95 -21.08 13.52
N ALA A 81 -25.96 -20.10 12.63
CA ALA A 81 -27.15 -19.80 11.79
C ALA A 81 -26.80 -19.53 10.31
N PRO A 82 -27.71 -19.83 9.36
CA PRO A 82 -27.56 -19.47 7.94
C PRO A 82 -27.78 -17.95 7.71
N ARG A 83 -27.42 -17.12 8.69
CA ARG A 83 -27.60 -15.66 8.67
C ARG A 83 -26.25 -15.01 8.87
N ALA A 84 -25.96 -14.04 8.02
CA ALA A 84 -24.85 -13.13 8.25
C ALA A 84 -25.36 -11.98 9.12
N SER A 85 -24.58 -11.58 10.12
CA SER A 85 -24.94 -10.43 10.93
C SER A 85 -24.25 -9.17 10.38
N ILE A 86 -25.04 -8.11 10.19
CA ILE A 86 -24.56 -6.80 9.74
C ILE A 86 -24.50 -5.89 10.96
N HIS A 87 -23.30 -5.43 11.30
CA HIS A 87 -23.09 -4.56 12.46
C HIS A 87 -22.34 -3.29 12.07
N PRO A 88 -22.57 -2.15 12.75
CA PRO A 88 -21.75 -0.97 12.58
C PRO A 88 -20.28 -1.27 12.83
N TYR A 89 -19.41 -0.81 11.95
CA TYR A 89 -17.97 -0.99 12.06
C TYR A 89 -17.29 0.34 12.38
N SER A 90 -16.42 0.33 13.39
CA SER A 90 -15.54 1.44 13.71
C SER A 90 -14.12 0.95 13.80
N VAL A 91 -13.19 1.68 13.18
CA VAL A 91 -11.77 1.31 13.21
C VAL A 91 -11.25 1.35 14.63
N PRO A 92 -10.61 0.27 15.12
CA PRO A 92 -9.90 0.28 16.38
C PRO A 92 -8.96 1.49 16.51
N VAL A 93 -9.07 2.25 17.60
CA VAL A 93 -8.26 3.47 17.85
C VAL A 93 -6.76 3.18 17.72
N ARG A 94 -6.31 1.99 18.14
CA ARG A 94 -4.92 1.52 18.03
C ARG A 94 -4.40 1.56 16.58
N LEU A 95 -5.21 1.17 15.60
CA LEU A 95 -4.84 1.18 14.18
C LEU A 95 -4.67 2.62 13.67
N ARG A 96 -5.59 3.52 14.05
CA ARG A 96 -5.50 4.96 13.72
C ARG A 96 -4.24 5.60 14.32
N VAL A 97 -3.97 5.35 15.59
CA VAL A 97 -2.80 5.91 16.29
C VAL A 97 -1.49 5.38 15.70
N ARG A 98 -1.39 4.06 15.45
CA ARG A 98 -0.21 3.47 14.80
C ARG A 98 0.05 4.04 13.41
N GLY A 99 -1.00 4.27 12.62
CA GLY A 99 -0.88 4.89 11.31
C GLY A 99 -0.41 6.34 11.39
N LEU A 100 -0.89 7.11 12.38
CA LEU A 100 -0.46 8.50 12.58
C LEU A 100 1.01 8.59 13.04
N ILE A 101 1.41 7.77 14.02
CA ILE A 101 2.81 7.66 14.47
C ILE A 101 3.71 7.17 13.33
N GLY A 102 3.24 6.21 12.54
CA GLY A 102 3.97 5.68 11.39
C GLY A 102 4.22 6.73 10.31
N ARG A 103 3.27 7.66 10.09
CA ARG A 103 3.45 8.82 9.19
C ARG A 103 4.44 9.83 9.75
N LEU A 104 4.36 10.16 11.04
CA LEU A 104 5.30 11.08 11.70
C LEU A 104 6.73 10.55 11.65
N ARG A 105 6.94 9.27 12.01
CA ARG A 105 8.27 8.62 11.91
C ARG A 105 8.77 8.54 10.46
N GLY A 106 7.87 8.38 9.50
CA GLY A 106 8.21 8.38 8.07
C GLY A 106 8.78 9.70 7.55
N GLN A 107 8.52 10.83 8.22
CA GLN A 107 9.08 12.13 7.86
C GLN A 107 10.55 12.28 8.26
N LEU A 108 10.96 11.62 9.35
CA LEU A 108 12.28 11.80 9.97
C LEU A 108 13.32 10.78 9.49
N HIS A 109 12.94 9.85 8.61
CA HIS A 109 13.75 8.68 8.33
C HIS A 109 14.05 8.60 6.81
N PRO A 110 15.31 8.84 6.40
CA PRO A 110 15.71 8.91 4.99
C PRO A 110 15.40 7.61 4.25
N TYR A 111 14.99 7.73 2.97
CA TYR A 111 14.41 6.64 2.18
C TYR A 111 15.44 5.75 1.46
N ASP A 112 16.68 6.22 1.25
CA ASP A 112 17.74 5.43 0.61
C ASP A 112 19.06 5.49 1.39
N SER A 113 19.88 4.45 1.26
CA SER A 113 21.21 4.37 1.87
C SER A 113 22.09 5.58 1.50
N GLY A 114 21.91 6.16 0.31
CA GLY A 114 22.61 7.39 -0.06
C GLY A 114 22.18 8.62 0.73
N SER A 115 20.92 8.70 1.16
CA SER A 115 20.46 9.80 2.02
C SER A 115 20.96 9.65 3.46
N SER A 116 21.11 8.42 3.98
CA SER A 116 21.75 8.21 5.28
C SER A 116 23.25 8.49 5.23
N VAL A 117 23.94 8.15 4.13
CA VAL A 117 25.35 8.49 3.91
C VAL A 117 25.54 10.01 3.75
N LEU A 118 24.65 10.69 3.01
CA LEU A 118 24.65 12.16 2.90
C LEU A 118 24.48 12.82 4.27
N LEU A 119 23.45 12.42 5.02
CA LEU A 119 23.16 13.02 6.34
C LEU A 119 24.23 12.68 7.36
N GLY A 120 24.78 11.46 7.33
CA GLY A 120 25.92 11.07 8.15
C GLY A 120 27.17 11.89 7.84
N GLY A 121 27.46 12.11 6.55
CA GLY A 121 28.56 12.98 6.10
C GLY A 121 28.38 14.43 6.55
N ALA A 122 27.20 15.00 6.33
CA ALA A 122 26.88 16.37 6.76
C ALA A 122 26.96 16.54 8.28
N PHE A 123 26.43 15.57 9.04
CA PHE A 123 26.49 15.57 10.50
C PHE A 123 27.93 15.45 11.00
N GLY A 124 28.73 14.56 10.42
CA GLY A 124 30.15 14.41 10.75
C GLY A 124 30.96 15.68 10.51
N LEU A 125 30.75 16.37 9.38
CA LEU A 125 31.37 17.67 9.10
C LEU A 125 30.97 18.73 10.13
N LEU A 126 29.70 18.80 10.49
CA LEU A 126 29.22 19.76 11.49
C LEU A 126 29.83 19.49 12.88
N VAL A 127 29.93 18.21 13.28
CA VAL A 127 30.58 17.82 14.53
C VAL A 127 32.06 18.22 14.54
N ILE A 128 32.79 18.04 13.43
CA ILE A 128 34.19 18.46 13.34
C ILE A 128 34.31 19.98 13.46
N ILE A 129 33.50 20.75 12.73
CA ILE A 129 33.50 22.22 12.84
C ILE A 129 33.26 22.65 14.30
N CYS A 130 32.31 22.03 15.00
CA CYS A 130 32.05 22.32 16.40
C CYS A 130 33.25 21.97 17.31
N LEU A 131 33.90 20.83 17.11
CA LEU A 131 35.06 20.41 17.92
C LEU A 131 36.29 21.27 17.65
N ASP A 132 36.60 21.59 16.40
CA ASP A 132 37.68 22.52 16.05
C ASP A 132 37.42 23.93 16.60
N THR A 133 36.17 24.40 16.53
CA THR A 133 35.79 25.69 17.15
C THR A 133 35.99 25.65 18.66
N LEU A 134 35.67 24.53 19.33
CA LEU A 134 35.87 24.37 20.77
C LEU A 134 37.36 24.35 21.16
N VAL A 135 38.21 23.75 20.34
CA VAL A 135 39.67 23.78 20.52
C VAL A 135 40.21 25.19 20.30
N GLY A 136 39.78 25.87 19.22
CA GLY A 136 40.22 27.24 18.89
C GLY A 136 39.77 28.30 19.91
N LEU A 137 38.64 28.09 20.59
CA LEU A 137 38.16 28.96 21.67
C LEU A 137 39.12 29.09 22.86
N ARG A 138 40.11 28.18 22.98
CA ARG A 138 41.15 28.29 24.01
C ARG A 138 42.17 29.39 23.73
N HIS A 139 42.28 29.83 22.47
CA HIS A 139 43.31 30.75 22.01
C HIS A 139 42.73 32.03 21.41
N GLU A 140 41.52 31.97 20.83
CA GLU A 140 40.93 33.04 20.05
C GLU A 140 39.45 33.27 20.36
N SER A 141 38.91 34.41 19.90
CA SER A 141 37.48 34.72 20.02
C SER A 141 36.60 33.70 19.25
N LEU A 142 35.35 33.49 19.71
CA LEU A 142 34.40 32.54 19.10
C LEU A 142 34.28 32.67 17.58
N MET A 143 34.16 33.90 17.07
CA MET A 143 33.98 34.15 15.64
C MET A 143 35.25 33.80 14.85
N ARG A 144 36.43 34.03 15.43
CA ARG A 144 37.71 33.69 14.81
C ARG A 144 37.92 32.18 14.79
N ALA A 145 37.69 31.51 15.92
CA ALA A 145 37.78 30.06 16.02
C ALA A 145 36.82 29.33 15.04
N LEU A 146 35.58 29.82 14.91
CA LEU A 146 34.62 29.26 13.95
C LEU A 146 35.04 29.52 12.49
N TYR A 147 35.57 30.71 12.20
CA TYR A 147 36.09 31.05 10.88
C TYR A 147 37.24 30.14 10.47
N ASP A 148 38.22 29.95 11.36
CA ASP A 148 39.38 29.10 11.11
C ASP A 148 38.98 27.61 11.00
N ALA A 149 38.09 27.12 11.87
CA ALA A 149 37.51 25.76 11.79
C ALA A 149 36.74 25.49 10.48
N THR A 150 36.03 26.50 9.97
CA THR A 150 35.33 26.37 8.67
C THR A 150 36.33 26.35 7.53
N ARG A 151 37.41 27.14 7.61
CA ARG A 151 38.45 27.22 6.58
C ARG A 151 39.28 25.93 6.49
N THR A 152 39.55 25.28 7.62
CA THR A 152 40.22 23.97 7.69
C THR A 152 39.31 22.87 7.14
N THR A 153 38.04 22.83 7.57
CA THR A 153 37.05 21.85 7.09
C THR A 153 36.77 21.99 5.59
N ALA A 154 36.76 23.22 5.07
CA ALA A 154 36.62 23.50 3.64
C ALA A 154 37.90 23.22 2.84
N THR A 155 38.97 22.73 3.47
CA THR A 155 40.27 22.44 2.85
C THR A 155 40.94 23.66 2.19
N ILE A 156 40.61 24.87 2.65
CA ILE A 156 41.14 26.12 2.09
C ILE A 156 42.53 26.43 2.69
N SER A 157 42.79 26.02 3.92
CA SER A 157 44.03 26.35 4.64
C SER A 157 44.36 25.34 5.73
N SER A 158 45.65 25.26 6.08
CA SER A 158 46.11 24.56 7.28
C SER A 158 45.61 25.27 8.55
N PRO A 159 45.37 24.52 9.64
CA PRO A 159 45.05 25.11 10.93
C PRO A 159 46.20 25.97 11.43
N ASP A 160 45.90 27.22 11.81
CA ASP A 160 46.85 28.12 12.47
C ASP A 160 46.74 27.88 13.98
N LEU A 161 47.32 26.76 14.42
CA LEU A 161 47.20 26.25 15.79
C LEU A 161 48.55 26.29 16.50
N ALA A 162 48.52 26.39 17.83
CA ALA A 162 49.73 26.36 18.65
C ALA A 162 50.52 25.05 18.46
N ASP A 163 51.86 25.13 18.56
CA ASP A 163 52.82 24.01 18.42
C ASP A 163 52.76 22.96 19.56
N GLU A 164 51.59 22.78 20.17
CA GLU A 164 51.37 21.75 21.18
C GLU A 164 51.13 20.38 20.52
N THR A 165 51.83 19.35 21.01
CA THR A 165 51.83 18.02 20.39
C THR A 165 50.43 17.39 20.29
N TRP A 166 49.55 17.63 21.27
CA TRP A 166 48.18 17.10 21.25
C TRP A 166 47.30 17.84 20.23
N VAL A 167 47.54 19.14 20.00
CA VAL A 167 46.80 19.96 19.04
C VAL A 167 47.16 19.55 17.61
N LEU A 168 48.45 19.30 17.36
CA LEU A 168 48.93 18.76 16.08
C LEU A 168 48.38 17.36 15.80
N ALA A 169 48.33 16.49 16.82
CA ALA A 169 47.73 15.16 16.70
C ALA A 169 46.22 15.22 16.41
N TRP A 170 45.49 16.13 17.08
CA TRP A 170 44.08 16.39 16.81
C TRP A 170 43.87 16.90 15.39
N ALA A 171 44.64 17.91 14.97
CA ALA A 171 44.55 18.50 13.62
C ALA A 171 44.78 17.46 12.52
N ALA A 172 45.77 16.57 12.69
CA ALA A 172 46.02 15.48 11.76
C ALA A 172 44.85 14.49 11.69
N LEU A 173 44.29 14.11 12.84
CA LEU A 173 43.12 13.23 12.91
C LEU A 173 41.88 13.90 12.28
N ALA A 174 41.62 15.15 12.61
CA ALA A 174 40.52 15.95 12.08
C ALA A 174 40.62 16.05 10.55
N ALA A 175 41.80 16.31 9.98
CA ALA A 175 42.01 16.36 8.54
C ALA A 175 41.63 15.04 7.83
N ILE A 176 42.02 13.89 8.39
CA ILE A 176 41.66 12.56 7.86
C ILE A 176 40.14 12.35 7.93
N LEU A 177 39.51 12.72 9.05
CA LEU A 177 38.06 12.59 9.23
C LEU A 177 37.28 13.53 8.29
N VAL A 178 37.72 14.78 8.12
CA VAL A 178 37.13 15.73 7.15
C VAL A 178 37.17 15.16 5.74
N MET A 179 38.30 14.57 5.33
CA MET A 179 38.42 13.92 4.02
C MET A 179 37.39 12.79 3.87
N GLY A 180 37.25 11.94 4.90
CA GLY A 180 36.29 10.84 4.92
C GLY A 180 34.83 11.31 4.88
N PHE A 181 34.45 12.29 5.70
CA PHE A 181 33.08 12.81 5.74
C PHE A 181 32.74 13.65 4.50
N THR A 182 33.69 14.37 3.92
CA THR A 182 33.51 15.07 2.64
C THR A 182 33.27 14.08 1.51
N ALA A 183 34.06 12.99 1.45
CA ALA A 183 33.83 11.92 0.49
C ALA A 183 32.47 11.25 0.68
N ALA A 184 32.06 10.99 1.92
CA ALA A 184 30.73 10.45 2.23
C ALA A 184 29.61 11.41 1.82
N PHE A 185 29.74 12.71 2.13
CA PHE A 185 28.77 13.73 1.75
C PHE A 185 28.65 13.86 0.22
N ALA A 186 29.78 13.92 -0.49
CA ALA A 186 29.82 13.96 -1.95
C ALA A 186 29.22 12.69 -2.58
N ALA A 187 29.57 11.51 -2.09
CA ALA A 187 28.97 10.25 -2.53
C ALA A 187 27.45 10.23 -2.28
N GLY A 188 27.02 10.76 -1.12
CA GLY A 188 25.62 10.96 -0.79
C GLY A 188 24.89 11.89 -1.77
N ILE A 189 25.51 13.01 -2.16
CA ILE A 189 24.95 13.95 -3.16
C ILE A 189 24.85 13.27 -4.53
N VAL A 190 25.93 12.62 -4.99
CA VAL A 190 25.93 11.90 -6.27
C VAL A 190 24.86 10.82 -6.28
N HIS A 191 24.75 10.04 -5.20
CA HIS A 191 23.70 9.04 -5.08
C HIS A 191 22.32 9.68 -5.05
N HIS A 192 22.12 10.80 -4.35
CA HIS A 192 20.84 11.51 -4.32
C HIS A 192 20.42 12.02 -5.71
N LEU A 193 21.36 12.58 -6.49
CA LEU A 193 21.13 13.05 -7.85
C LEU A 193 20.85 11.90 -8.83
N LEU A 194 21.56 10.78 -8.69
CA LEU A 194 21.38 9.60 -9.56
C LEU A 194 20.16 8.73 -9.17
N SER A 195 19.79 8.70 -7.89
CA SER A 195 18.69 7.87 -7.37
C SER A 195 17.30 8.37 -7.79
N GLY A 196 17.21 9.59 -8.34
CA GLY A 196 16.01 10.08 -9.00
C GLY A 196 15.51 9.21 -10.17
N ARG A 197 16.30 8.21 -10.62
CA ARG A 197 15.97 7.36 -11.77
C ARG A 197 15.54 5.92 -11.47
N HIS A 198 15.63 5.40 -10.24
CA HIS A 198 15.43 3.95 -10.02
C HIS A 198 14.24 3.56 -9.12
N VAL A 199 13.57 4.50 -8.45
CA VAL A 199 12.26 4.26 -7.82
C VAL A 199 11.53 5.59 -7.83
N SER A 200 10.73 5.84 -8.87
CA SER A 200 9.86 7.01 -8.89
C SER A 200 8.81 6.84 -7.79
N LEU A 201 9.00 7.48 -6.64
CA LEU A 201 7.95 7.54 -5.65
C LEU A 201 6.86 8.44 -6.22
N VAL A 202 5.79 7.80 -6.64
CA VAL A 202 4.66 8.47 -7.27
C VAL A 202 3.69 8.87 -6.16
N GLY A 203 3.39 10.17 -6.03
CA GLY A 203 2.46 10.72 -5.02
C GLY A 203 3.15 11.41 -3.84
N ARG A 204 2.64 11.20 -2.62
CA ARG A 204 3.12 11.89 -1.40
C ARG A 204 4.51 11.37 -1.01
N ARG A 205 5.51 12.26 -0.89
CA ARG A 205 6.91 11.92 -0.55
C ARG A 205 7.14 11.27 0.83
N VAL A 206 6.09 11.17 1.66
CA VAL A 206 6.20 10.61 3.01
C VAL A 206 5.40 9.31 3.07
N MET A 207 6.12 8.21 3.17
CA MET A 207 5.55 6.87 3.30
C MET A 207 5.42 6.49 4.78
N PRO A 208 4.25 6.02 5.25
CA PRO A 208 4.10 5.53 6.61
C PRO A 208 5.00 4.30 6.83
N ARG A 209 5.67 4.22 7.97
CA ARG A 209 6.51 3.05 8.30
C ARG A 209 5.85 2.01 9.20
N SER A 210 4.71 2.36 9.80
CA SER A 210 3.92 1.43 10.62
C SER A 210 2.44 1.73 10.51
N GLY A 211 1.60 0.74 10.84
CA GLY A 211 0.14 0.95 10.88
C GLY A 211 -0.46 1.30 9.50
N HIS A 212 0.11 0.72 8.45
CA HIS A 212 -0.33 0.91 7.07
C HIS A 212 -0.55 -0.44 6.39
N VAL A 213 -1.33 -0.46 5.32
CA VAL A 213 -1.50 -1.61 4.44
C VAL A 213 -0.67 -1.40 3.19
N VAL A 214 0.11 -2.41 2.81
CA VAL A 214 0.86 -2.42 1.54
C VAL A 214 -0.02 -3.07 0.48
N ILE A 215 -0.26 -2.40 -0.64
CA ILE A 215 -1.08 -2.92 -1.76
C ILE A 215 -0.17 -3.10 -2.96
N VAL A 216 -0.12 -4.31 -3.49
CA VAL A 216 0.64 -4.64 -4.70
C VAL A 216 -0.29 -4.69 -5.90
N GLY A 217 0.05 -3.97 -6.95
CA GLY A 217 -0.78 -3.75 -8.13
C GLY A 217 -1.72 -2.56 -7.91
N MET A 218 -1.45 -1.46 -8.60
CA MET A 218 -2.26 -0.24 -8.58
C MET A 218 -3.23 -0.19 -9.78
N GLY A 219 -3.77 -1.36 -10.16
CA GLY A 219 -4.86 -1.48 -11.13
C GLY A 219 -6.22 -1.14 -10.52
N GLN A 220 -7.30 -1.61 -11.17
CA GLN A 220 -8.67 -1.32 -10.75
C GLN A 220 -8.95 -1.76 -9.30
N VAL A 221 -8.63 -3.01 -8.97
CA VAL A 221 -8.87 -3.58 -7.63
C VAL A 221 -8.02 -2.88 -6.56
N GLY A 222 -6.69 -2.80 -6.77
CA GLY A 222 -5.78 -2.21 -5.78
C GLY A 222 -6.02 -0.73 -5.52
N LEU A 223 -6.36 0.05 -6.55
CA LEU A 223 -6.68 1.46 -6.37
C LEU A 223 -7.98 1.68 -5.60
N ARG A 224 -9.02 0.89 -5.90
CA ARG A 224 -10.28 0.94 -5.14
C ARG A 224 -10.07 0.51 -3.69
N LEU A 225 -9.28 -0.53 -3.46
CA LEU A 225 -8.89 -0.96 -2.12
C LEU A 225 -8.18 0.16 -1.36
N ALA A 226 -7.23 0.85 -2.01
CA ALA A 226 -6.52 1.98 -1.43
C ALA A 226 -7.47 3.13 -1.02
N GLN A 227 -8.47 3.41 -1.86
CA GLN A 227 -9.49 4.42 -1.58
C GLN A 227 -10.35 4.05 -0.36
N GLU A 228 -10.85 2.81 -0.28
CA GLU A 228 -11.70 2.39 0.84
C GLU A 228 -10.92 2.35 2.16
N LEU A 229 -9.71 1.78 2.17
CA LEU A 229 -8.85 1.79 3.36
C LEU A 229 -8.56 3.20 3.86
N ARG A 230 -8.28 4.14 2.95
CA ARG A 230 -8.06 5.55 3.31
C ARG A 230 -9.33 6.23 3.80
N ALA A 231 -10.49 5.92 3.22
CA ALA A 231 -11.77 6.46 3.65
C ALA A 231 -12.15 5.98 5.07
N ILE A 232 -11.77 4.75 5.42
CA ILE A 232 -11.86 4.18 6.77
C ILE A 232 -10.85 4.85 7.74
N GLY A 233 -9.75 5.41 7.21
CA GLY A 233 -8.71 6.10 7.97
C GLY A 233 -7.44 5.28 8.19
N VAL A 234 -7.28 4.18 7.46
CA VAL A 234 -6.08 3.35 7.44
C VAL A 234 -5.08 3.91 6.43
N ALA A 235 -3.80 3.95 6.79
CA ALA A 235 -2.75 4.41 5.89
C ALA A 235 -2.42 3.34 4.84
N VAL A 236 -2.03 3.74 3.63
CA VAL A 236 -1.78 2.83 2.51
C VAL A 236 -0.47 3.18 1.82
N VAL A 237 0.24 2.14 1.35
CA VAL A 237 1.41 2.23 0.47
C VAL A 237 1.16 1.33 -0.73
N GLY A 238 1.24 1.88 -1.95
CA GLY A 238 1.14 1.11 -3.18
C GLY A 238 2.49 0.59 -3.66
N ILE A 239 2.49 -0.54 -4.35
CA ILE A 239 3.59 -1.01 -5.20
C ILE A 239 3.04 -1.26 -6.58
N GLU A 240 3.72 -0.77 -7.60
CA GLU A 240 3.35 -1.00 -8.99
C GLU A 240 4.60 -1.35 -9.81
N ARG A 241 4.51 -2.36 -10.68
CA ARG A 241 5.65 -2.82 -11.46
C ARG A 241 6.00 -1.82 -12.56
N HIS A 242 4.98 -1.27 -13.21
CA HIS A 242 5.13 -0.45 -14.42
C HIS A 242 4.95 1.04 -14.13
N ALA A 243 5.94 1.87 -14.49
CA ALA A 243 5.93 3.32 -14.23
C ALA A 243 4.86 4.09 -15.03
N ASP A 244 4.31 3.47 -16.08
CA ASP A 244 3.29 3.96 -16.99
C ASP A 244 1.90 3.34 -16.73
N ALA A 245 1.74 2.58 -15.64
CA ALA A 245 0.46 1.97 -15.30
C ALA A 245 -0.66 3.00 -15.14
N ALA A 246 -1.83 2.68 -15.73
CA ALA A 246 -2.97 3.61 -15.83
C ALA A 246 -3.54 4.09 -14.49
N GLY A 247 -3.33 3.34 -13.40
CA GLY A 247 -3.80 3.74 -12.06
C GLY A 247 -2.88 4.73 -11.33
N LEU A 248 -1.65 4.95 -11.82
CA LEU A 248 -0.68 5.84 -11.16
C LEU A 248 -1.09 7.31 -11.14
N PRO A 249 -1.65 7.92 -12.20
CA PRO A 249 -2.16 9.29 -12.14
C PRO A 249 -3.20 9.46 -11.03
N LEU A 250 -4.18 8.56 -10.95
CA LEU A 250 -5.22 8.64 -9.93
C LEU A 250 -4.67 8.36 -8.52
N ALA A 251 -3.65 7.52 -8.37
CA ALA A 251 -2.94 7.35 -7.11
C ALA A 251 -2.20 8.64 -6.67
N ARG A 252 -1.64 9.41 -7.62
CA ARG A 252 -1.03 10.73 -7.35
C ARG A 252 -2.06 11.72 -6.86
N ASP A 253 -3.20 11.83 -7.54
CA ASP A 253 -4.28 12.76 -7.21
C ASP A 253 -4.83 12.47 -5.81
N LEU A 254 -4.88 11.18 -5.43
CA LEU A 254 -5.28 10.74 -4.11
C LEU A 254 -4.17 10.86 -3.05
N ALA A 255 -2.97 11.33 -3.42
CA ALA A 255 -1.80 11.43 -2.56
C ALA A 255 -1.42 10.09 -1.89
N ILE A 256 -1.60 8.98 -2.60
CA ILE A 256 -1.17 7.65 -2.17
C ILE A 256 0.31 7.49 -2.54
N PRO A 257 1.22 7.16 -1.60
CA PRO A 257 2.61 6.87 -1.93
C PRO A 257 2.68 5.53 -2.68
N VAL A 258 3.22 5.54 -3.89
CA VAL A 258 3.43 4.33 -4.70
C VAL A 258 4.91 4.13 -5.00
N VAL A 259 5.41 2.94 -4.71
CA VAL A 259 6.76 2.48 -5.04
C VAL A 259 6.73 1.78 -6.39
N ILE A 260 7.52 2.25 -7.34
CA ILE A 260 7.69 1.56 -8.63
C ILE A 260 8.75 0.48 -8.51
N GLY A 261 8.38 -0.78 -8.75
CA GLY A 261 9.28 -1.93 -8.71
C GLY A 261 8.54 -3.26 -8.64
N ASP A 262 9.26 -4.34 -8.90
CA ASP A 262 8.70 -5.69 -8.79
C ASP A 262 8.57 -6.14 -7.34
N ALA A 263 7.34 -6.39 -6.90
CA ALA A 263 7.02 -6.78 -5.54
C ALA A 263 7.45 -8.23 -5.19
N SER A 264 7.82 -9.05 -6.18
CA SER A 264 8.50 -10.34 -5.92
C SER A 264 9.88 -10.14 -5.28
N SER A 265 10.48 -8.95 -5.45
CA SER A 265 11.78 -8.64 -4.87
C SER A 265 11.67 -8.27 -3.40
N ARG A 266 12.34 -9.06 -2.54
CA ARG A 266 12.51 -8.73 -1.11
C ARG A 266 13.07 -7.33 -0.86
N ARG A 267 13.90 -6.82 -1.79
CA ARG A 267 14.45 -5.45 -1.69
C ARG A 267 13.37 -4.39 -1.85
N VAL A 268 12.45 -4.58 -2.79
CA VAL A 268 11.31 -3.66 -3.02
C VAL A 268 10.35 -3.72 -1.84
N LEU A 269 10.03 -4.92 -1.35
CA LEU A 269 9.17 -5.11 -0.17
C LEU A 269 9.76 -4.49 1.11
N ARG A 270 11.07 -4.62 1.35
CA ARG A 270 11.70 -3.96 2.52
C ARG A 270 11.59 -2.43 2.45
N ARG A 271 11.66 -1.86 1.24
CA ARG A 271 11.55 -0.41 1.03
C ARG A 271 10.15 0.13 1.33
N THR A 272 9.10 -0.69 1.31
CA THR A 272 7.74 -0.27 1.68
C THR A 272 7.46 -0.27 3.18
N GLY A 273 8.45 -0.56 4.02
CA GLY A 273 8.23 -0.61 5.46
C GLY A 273 7.37 -1.80 5.88
N LEU A 274 7.38 -2.88 5.08
CA LEU A 274 6.55 -4.07 5.25
C LEU A 274 6.57 -4.65 6.68
N ALA A 275 7.72 -4.59 7.36
CA ALA A 275 7.86 -5.08 8.74
C ALA A 275 6.96 -4.37 9.76
N GLY A 276 6.52 -3.13 9.49
CA GLY A 276 5.58 -2.39 10.34
C GLY A 276 4.16 -2.34 9.79
N ALA A 277 3.91 -2.99 8.66
CA ALA A 277 2.60 -3.00 8.02
C ALA A 277 1.58 -3.82 8.84
N ILE A 278 0.31 -3.48 8.69
CA ILE A 278 -0.82 -4.24 9.25
C ILE A 278 -1.03 -5.49 8.41
N ALA A 279 -1.00 -5.31 7.09
CA ALA A 279 -1.19 -6.37 6.11
C ALA A 279 -0.52 -5.99 4.78
N LEU A 280 -0.26 -7.00 3.96
CA LEU A 280 0.02 -6.85 2.54
C LEU A 280 -1.12 -7.46 1.72
N VAL A 281 -1.55 -6.76 0.69
CA VAL A 281 -2.58 -7.24 -0.23
C VAL A 281 -2.02 -7.32 -1.64
N ALA A 282 -1.88 -8.53 -2.17
CA ALA A 282 -1.46 -8.79 -3.54
C ALA A 282 -2.70 -8.76 -4.46
N ALA A 283 -2.91 -7.63 -5.13
CA ALA A 283 -4.11 -7.33 -5.93
C ALA A 283 -3.80 -7.18 -7.44
N GLY A 284 -2.67 -7.75 -7.89
CA GLY A 284 -2.29 -7.79 -9.29
C GLY A 284 -3.30 -8.54 -10.16
N SER A 285 -3.22 -8.36 -11.47
CA SER A 285 -4.06 -9.08 -12.44
C SER A 285 -3.61 -10.52 -12.68
N ASP A 286 -2.33 -10.82 -12.44
CA ASP A 286 -1.76 -12.16 -12.58
C ASP A 286 -1.70 -12.82 -11.19
N GLU A 287 -2.38 -13.95 -11.05
CA GLU A 287 -2.50 -14.69 -9.79
C GLU A 287 -1.19 -15.37 -9.39
N ARG A 288 -0.37 -15.79 -10.37
CA ARG A 288 0.95 -16.39 -10.10
C ARG A 288 1.91 -15.35 -9.53
N ASP A 289 1.88 -14.14 -10.08
CA ASP A 289 2.63 -13.01 -9.54
C ASP A 289 2.17 -12.69 -8.10
N ASN A 290 0.86 -12.74 -7.83
CA ASN A 290 0.32 -12.49 -6.50
C ASN A 290 0.81 -13.53 -5.47
N ILE A 291 0.87 -14.81 -5.85
CA ILE A 291 1.43 -15.89 -5.00
C ILE A 291 2.93 -15.65 -4.75
N ALA A 292 3.70 -15.34 -5.79
CA ALA A 292 5.14 -15.08 -5.66
C ALA A 292 5.44 -13.88 -4.73
N VAL A 293 4.63 -12.83 -4.83
CA VAL A 293 4.67 -11.67 -3.94
C VAL A 293 4.38 -12.07 -2.50
N ALA A 294 3.37 -12.92 -2.29
CA ALA A 294 2.96 -13.36 -0.97
C ALA A 294 4.02 -14.22 -0.27
N ILE A 295 4.65 -15.16 -0.99
CA ILE A 295 5.80 -15.93 -0.50
C ILE A 295 6.96 -14.98 -0.14
N SER A 296 7.25 -14.01 -1.01
CA SER A 296 8.32 -13.03 -0.79
C SER A 296 8.05 -12.12 0.41
N ALA A 297 6.78 -11.78 0.65
CA ALA A 297 6.34 -11.01 1.80
C ALA A 297 6.54 -11.79 3.11
N ARG A 298 6.16 -13.07 3.15
CA ARG A 298 6.38 -13.95 4.31
C ARG A 298 7.87 -14.09 4.64
N ALA A 299 8.72 -14.22 3.61
CA ALA A 299 10.17 -14.26 3.79
C ALA A 299 10.78 -12.95 4.32
N VAL A 300 10.07 -11.82 4.24
CA VAL A 300 10.49 -10.53 4.79
C VAL A 300 9.88 -10.27 6.18
N ALA A 301 8.63 -10.68 6.39
CA ALA A 301 7.88 -10.51 7.62
C ALA A 301 7.00 -11.74 7.87
N ASP A 302 7.49 -12.65 8.72
CA ASP A 302 6.93 -13.99 8.88
C ASP A 302 5.55 -14.03 9.54
N GLU A 303 5.20 -13.03 10.35
CA GLU A 303 3.88 -12.93 11.00
C GLU A 303 2.90 -11.99 10.28
N LEU A 304 3.30 -11.44 9.12
CA LEU A 304 2.48 -10.44 8.43
C LEU A 304 1.16 -11.04 7.92
N LEU A 305 0.05 -10.36 8.11
CA LEU A 305 -1.17 -10.77 7.43
C LEU A 305 -1.04 -10.52 5.92
N VAL A 306 -1.23 -11.57 5.11
CA VAL A 306 -1.15 -11.48 3.65
C VAL A 306 -2.53 -11.81 3.08
N VAL A 307 -2.99 -10.99 2.14
CA VAL A 307 -4.23 -11.20 1.40
C VAL A 307 -3.88 -11.32 -0.07
N ILE A 308 -4.40 -12.34 -0.74
CA ILE A 308 -4.06 -12.65 -2.13
C ILE A 308 -5.32 -12.61 -2.97
N ARG A 309 -5.28 -11.87 -4.08
CA ARG A 309 -6.24 -12.04 -5.16
C ARG A 309 -5.84 -13.27 -5.98
N ALA A 310 -6.66 -14.30 -5.92
CA ALA A 310 -6.47 -15.57 -6.62
C ALA A 310 -7.82 -16.26 -6.77
N GLY A 311 -8.04 -16.96 -7.89
CA GLY A 311 -9.21 -17.80 -8.10
C GLY A 311 -9.05 -19.19 -7.48
N ALA A 312 -10.13 -19.96 -7.48
CA ALA A 312 -10.20 -21.35 -7.02
C ALA A 312 -9.69 -22.34 -8.09
N ASP A 313 -8.42 -22.20 -8.51
CA ASP A 313 -7.74 -23.22 -9.30
C ASP A 313 -7.06 -24.21 -8.35
N ASP A 314 -7.18 -25.52 -8.58
CA ASP A 314 -6.66 -26.58 -7.71
C ASP A 314 -5.16 -26.38 -7.41
N ALA A 315 -4.39 -25.89 -8.39
CA ALA A 315 -2.96 -25.59 -8.22
C ALA A 315 -2.71 -24.40 -7.28
N ILE A 316 -3.61 -23.43 -7.25
CA ILE A 316 -3.54 -22.26 -6.37
C ILE A 316 -3.96 -22.64 -4.95
N ASP A 317 -5.00 -23.46 -4.80
CA ASP A 317 -5.44 -23.97 -3.50
C ASP A 317 -4.40 -24.87 -2.86
N GLU A 318 -3.77 -25.75 -3.64
CA GLU A 318 -2.67 -26.60 -3.17
C GLU A 318 -1.47 -25.75 -2.73
N THR A 319 -1.07 -24.77 -3.54
CA THR A 319 0.05 -23.88 -3.20
C THR A 319 -0.25 -23.04 -1.96
N THR A 320 -1.47 -22.52 -1.84
CA THR A 320 -1.87 -21.71 -0.68
C THR A 320 -1.92 -22.54 0.60
N SER A 321 -2.41 -23.78 0.50
CA SER A 321 -2.51 -24.72 1.62
C SER A 321 -1.13 -25.17 2.10
N LEU A 322 -0.22 -25.50 1.17
CA LEU A 322 1.14 -25.96 1.50
C LEU A 322 1.99 -24.89 2.18
N PHE A 323 1.84 -23.63 1.77
CA PHE A 323 2.66 -22.53 2.26
C PHE A 323 1.94 -21.62 3.26
N HIS A 324 0.71 -21.97 3.68
CA HIS A 324 -0.17 -21.15 4.54
C HIS A 324 -0.16 -19.67 4.14
N ILE A 325 -0.40 -19.39 2.86
CA ILE A 325 -0.15 -18.07 2.27
C ILE A 325 -1.31 -17.10 2.53
N GLY A 326 -1.64 -16.87 3.81
CA GLY A 326 -2.63 -15.87 4.22
C GLY A 326 -4.05 -16.14 3.69
N SER A 327 -4.85 -15.08 3.55
CA SER A 327 -6.25 -15.17 3.11
C SER A 327 -6.36 -14.99 1.60
N VAL A 328 -7.01 -15.94 0.91
CA VAL A 328 -7.33 -15.82 -0.52
C VAL A 328 -8.68 -15.15 -0.71
N VAL A 329 -8.79 -14.31 -1.75
CA VAL A 329 -10.04 -13.67 -2.17
C VAL A 329 -10.22 -13.87 -3.67
N ASP A 330 -11.19 -14.71 -4.04
CA ASP A 330 -11.56 -14.94 -5.44
C ASP A 330 -12.44 -13.81 -6.00
N VAL A 331 -11.77 -12.83 -6.61
CA VAL A 331 -12.46 -11.70 -7.25
C VAL A 331 -13.38 -12.17 -8.39
N ASN A 332 -12.99 -13.20 -9.13
CA ASN A 332 -13.74 -13.65 -10.30
C ASN A 332 -14.98 -14.45 -9.85
N GLY A 333 -14.82 -15.39 -8.92
CA GLY A 333 -15.92 -16.16 -8.32
C GLY A 333 -16.93 -15.26 -7.61
N LEU A 334 -16.49 -14.31 -6.79
CA LEU A 334 -17.39 -13.34 -6.15
C LEU A 334 -18.15 -12.50 -7.17
N THR A 335 -17.49 -12.09 -8.25
CA THR A 335 -18.15 -11.34 -9.34
C THR A 335 -19.16 -12.23 -10.07
N ALA A 336 -18.81 -13.46 -10.41
CA ALA A 336 -19.70 -14.40 -11.08
C ALA A 336 -20.95 -14.68 -10.23
N ALA A 337 -20.78 -14.97 -8.94
CA ALA A 337 -21.87 -15.16 -8.00
C ALA A 337 -22.78 -13.92 -7.90
N PHE A 338 -22.19 -12.72 -7.87
CA PHE A 338 -22.96 -11.48 -7.89
C PHE A 338 -23.79 -11.35 -9.17
N VAL A 339 -23.22 -11.65 -10.34
CA VAL A 339 -23.92 -11.58 -11.62
C VAL A 339 -25.06 -12.59 -11.68
N VAL A 340 -24.80 -13.86 -11.35
CA VAL A 340 -25.80 -14.93 -11.37
C VAL A 340 -26.99 -14.58 -10.47
N GLU A 341 -26.73 -14.15 -9.23
CA GLU A 341 -27.81 -13.72 -8.34
C GLU A 341 -28.53 -12.47 -8.84
N SER A 342 -27.81 -11.50 -9.41
CA SER A 342 -28.44 -10.32 -10.00
C SER A 342 -29.30 -10.65 -11.22
N MET A 343 -28.99 -11.73 -11.95
CA MET A 343 -29.81 -12.19 -13.07
C MET A 343 -31.08 -12.89 -12.57
N MET A 344 -30.96 -13.76 -11.56
CA MET A 344 -32.04 -14.60 -11.05
C MET A 344 -33.01 -13.86 -10.10
N ARG A 345 -32.47 -13.00 -9.24
CA ARG A 345 -33.14 -12.33 -8.12
C ARG A 345 -32.76 -10.85 -8.08
N ALA A 346 -33.24 -10.09 -7.10
CA ALA A 346 -32.87 -8.68 -6.97
C ALA A 346 -31.38 -8.52 -6.62
N ALA A 347 -30.79 -7.37 -6.98
CA ALA A 347 -29.36 -7.09 -6.81
C ALA A 347 -28.90 -7.39 -5.36
N PRO A 348 -27.94 -8.32 -5.15
CA PRO A 348 -27.52 -8.70 -3.81
C PRO A 348 -26.87 -7.52 -3.11
N TYR A 349 -27.06 -7.43 -1.80
CA TYR A 349 -26.40 -6.40 -1.01
C TYR A 349 -24.91 -6.66 -1.02
N ALA A 350 -24.45 -7.86 -0.63
CA ALA A 350 -23.04 -8.24 -0.65
C ALA A 350 -22.87 -9.68 -1.12
N VAL A 351 -21.68 -9.97 -1.65
CA VAL A 351 -21.23 -11.33 -1.95
C VAL A 351 -19.89 -11.53 -1.24
N VAL A 352 -19.81 -12.56 -0.42
CA VAL A 352 -18.66 -12.84 0.44
C VAL A 352 -18.23 -14.28 0.28
N GLY A 353 -16.91 -14.52 0.39
CA GLY A 353 -16.31 -15.84 0.23
C GLY A 353 -15.67 -16.31 1.53
N THR A 354 -15.73 -17.61 1.77
CA THR A 354 -14.90 -18.36 2.72
C THR A 354 -14.29 -19.51 1.94
N HIS A 355 -13.14 -20.08 2.36
CA HIS A 355 -12.38 -21.13 1.67
C HIS A 355 -13.12 -22.27 0.93
N ASP A 356 -14.38 -22.57 1.24
CA ASP A 356 -15.15 -23.61 0.55
C ASP A 356 -16.43 -23.09 -0.15
N ARG A 357 -16.85 -21.84 0.11
CA ARG A 357 -18.22 -21.38 -0.15
C ARG A 357 -18.32 -19.88 -0.37
N ILE A 358 -19.15 -19.52 -1.35
CA ILE A 358 -19.57 -18.15 -1.60
C ILE A 358 -21.01 -17.96 -1.10
N PHE A 359 -21.22 -16.89 -0.35
CA PHE A 359 -22.51 -16.48 0.19
C PHE A 359 -22.96 -15.18 -0.46
N THR A 360 -24.24 -15.12 -0.84
CA THR A 360 -24.89 -13.88 -1.24
C THR A 360 -25.82 -13.42 -0.14
N ILE A 361 -25.76 -12.13 0.20
CA ILE A 361 -26.42 -11.56 1.38
C ILE A 361 -27.31 -10.41 0.92
N ASP A 362 -28.54 -10.36 1.45
CA ASP A 362 -29.46 -9.25 1.23
C ASP A 362 -29.23 -8.07 2.19
N SER A 363 -29.98 -6.99 2.04
CA SER A 363 -29.88 -5.81 2.92
C SER A 363 -30.34 -6.07 4.36
N ALA A 364 -31.05 -7.17 4.60
CA ALA A 364 -31.50 -7.61 5.93
C ALA A 364 -30.49 -8.57 6.60
N GLY A 365 -29.41 -8.95 5.93
CA GLY A 365 -28.42 -9.91 6.42
C GLY A 365 -28.77 -11.39 6.19
N SER A 366 -29.85 -11.69 5.48
CA SER A 366 -30.22 -13.07 5.15
C SER A 366 -29.33 -13.60 4.03
N VAL A 367 -28.87 -14.85 4.17
CA VAL A 367 -28.16 -15.56 3.09
C VAL A 367 -29.19 -15.98 2.04
N ILE A 368 -29.04 -15.46 0.82
CA ILE A 368 -29.97 -15.68 -0.30
C ILE A 368 -29.59 -16.96 -1.06
N ALA A 369 -28.28 -17.17 -1.28
CA ALA A 369 -27.76 -18.33 -1.98
C ALA A 369 -26.41 -18.78 -1.42
N LEU A 370 -26.19 -20.09 -1.52
CA LEU A 370 -24.96 -20.78 -1.20
C LEU A 370 -24.46 -21.43 -2.49
N LEU A 371 -23.39 -20.90 -3.04
CA LEU A 371 -22.71 -21.48 -4.20
C LEU A 371 -21.44 -22.19 -3.70
N PRO A 372 -21.21 -23.45 -4.10
CA PRO A 372 -19.90 -24.08 -3.88
C PRO A 372 -18.82 -23.28 -4.61
N GLU A 373 -17.68 -23.07 -3.97
CA GLU A 373 -16.57 -22.30 -4.54
C GLU A 373 -15.87 -23.09 -5.66
N SER A 374 -15.87 -24.42 -5.58
CA SER A 374 -15.46 -25.28 -6.68
C SER A 374 -16.61 -25.50 -7.66
N SER A 375 -16.34 -25.20 -8.93
CA SER A 375 -17.05 -25.88 -10.00
C SER A 375 -16.75 -27.37 -9.85
N ALA A 376 -17.68 -28.12 -9.25
CA ALA A 376 -17.93 -29.47 -9.74
C ALA A 376 -18.15 -29.26 -11.24
N ARG A 377 -17.10 -29.49 -12.04
CA ARG A 377 -17.20 -29.49 -13.49
C ARG A 377 -18.42 -30.35 -13.76
N CYS A 378 -19.42 -29.85 -14.50
CA CYS A 378 -20.43 -30.72 -15.05
C CYS A 378 -19.64 -31.84 -15.74
N ALA A 379 -19.74 -33.05 -15.19
CA ALA A 379 -19.43 -34.25 -15.95
C ALA A 379 -20.47 -34.26 -17.06
N CYS A 380 -20.10 -33.66 -18.20
CA CYS A 380 -20.78 -33.94 -19.44
C CYS A 380 -20.37 -35.37 -19.80
N ASP A 381 -21.13 -36.34 -19.31
CA ASP A 381 -21.14 -37.70 -19.85
C ASP A 381 -21.70 -37.70 -21.28
#